data_AF-A0A2D9B6Q3-F1
#
_entry.id   AF-A0A2D9B6Q3-F1
#
_cell.length_a   1.000
_cell.length_b   1.000
_cell.length_c   1.000
_cell.angle_alpha   90.00
_cell.angle_beta   90.00
_cell.angle_gamma   90.00
#
_symmetry.space_group_name_H-M   'P 1'
#
loop_
_entity.id
_entity.type
_entity.pdbx_description
1 polymer ?
#
loop_
_entity_poly.entity_id
_entity_poly.type
_entity_poly.pdbx_seq_one_letter_code
_entity_poly.pdbx_strand_id
1 'polypeptide(L)'
;MAKKVEDNLDRPLTTKEFEELRKAKIDPFFFSLFIYVIHPLKGKVKFLLYEYQKRVLYHFLNDQFNIILKFRQAGITELISMYCLWLAMFHPNKNIVIISIKDRVAKKVLRKIKYMYKNLPDHLKIPVVNGRTGEYGTATDMEFSNGSIISSVPTTEDAGRSEAVTLLVIDEAAIVRWANQIWAAAFPTLSTGGSAIVNSTPYGIGNWYHSQWVDAVANGNNFNAIRLKWHMHPERDINWYTKMANSLGKRRTAQEIDGDFLSSGFNVFDLDDIKAIEDLLIEQRVVETRFNGQLKIFEKAKKGTYYYIGADIATGRSQDYSAFSIMDRFGDEVACFKGKISVDRFADLLVEMGKKYNNAILAPEGNDIGLAVISLIQKQNYKNLYYSTKILRKKGKKRPETEEIPGWLTTSKNRPVIIDELEQDIRNEDVYIKDPYFVQEAYTFIYDASNRPVALGKGRKGKGDEDPDAQVFHDDSIMAKAITNFIRKGKHKSIMVAPQ
;
A
#
# COMPACT_ATOMS: atom_id res chain seq x y z
N MET A 1 -26.91 -27.35 45.64
CA MET A 1 -25.63 -27.07 46.33
C MET A 1 -24.72 -26.32 45.37
N ALA A 2 -24.65 -24.99 45.50
CA ALA A 2 -23.76 -24.15 44.72
C ALA A 2 -22.34 -24.23 45.31
N LYS A 3 -21.37 -24.68 44.52
CA LYS A 3 -19.95 -24.55 44.88
C LYS A 3 -19.56 -23.08 44.68
N LYS A 4 -19.29 -22.39 45.80
CA LYS A 4 -18.64 -21.07 45.83
C LYS A 4 -17.36 -21.11 44.99
N VAL A 5 -17.19 -20.13 44.09
CA VAL A 5 -15.96 -19.90 43.30
C VAL A 5 -15.21 -18.71 43.90
N GLU A 6 -15.13 -18.63 45.23
CA GLU A 6 -14.48 -17.52 45.96
C GLU A 6 -13.13 -17.89 46.61
N ASP A 7 -12.66 -19.13 46.53
CA ASP A 7 -11.55 -19.61 47.39
C ASP A 7 -10.16 -19.75 46.73
N ASN A 8 -9.81 -19.01 45.66
CA ASN A 8 -8.49 -19.21 45.02
C ASN A 8 -7.67 -17.98 44.63
N LEU A 9 -8.14 -16.76 44.91
CA LEU A 9 -7.38 -15.54 44.60
C LEU A 9 -6.39 -15.11 45.68
N ASP A 10 -6.54 -15.61 46.91
CA ASP A 10 -5.71 -15.20 48.07
C ASP A 10 -4.66 -16.22 48.51
N ARG A 11 -4.44 -17.29 47.73
CA ARG A 11 -3.33 -18.20 48.05
C ARG A 11 -2.00 -17.56 47.65
N PRO A 12 -0.96 -17.64 48.50
CA PRO A 12 0.37 -17.22 48.10
C PRO A 12 0.83 -18.05 46.90
N LEU A 13 1.42 -17.38 45.91
CA LEU A 13 2.00 -18.04 44.74
C LEU A 13 3.16 -18.94 45.18
N THR A 14 3.24 -20.14 44.59
CA THR A 14 4.43 -20.97 44.76
C THR A 14 5.64 -20.31 44.08
N THR A 15 6.86 -20.67 44.47
CA THR A 15 8.09 -20.15 43.84
C THR A 15 8.08 -20.34 42.32
N LYS A 16 7.57 -21.48 41.84
CA LYS A 16 7.46 -21.77 40.41
C LYS A 16 6.46 -20.83 39.72
N GLU A 17 5.28 -20.65 40.29
CA GLU A 17 4.23 -19.78 39.72
C GLU A 17 4.65 -18.31 39.72
N PHE A 18 5.37 -17.87 40.75
CA PHE A 18 5.95 -16.54 40.80
C PHE A 18 7.00 -16.34 39.69
N GLU A 19 7.87 -17.31 39.45
CA GLU A 19 8.85 -17.24 38.36
C GLU A 19 8.21 -17.31 36.97
N GLU A 20 7.18 -18.14 36.79
CA GLU A 20 6.38 -18.19 35.57
C GLU A 20 5.73 -16.83 35.29
N LEU A 21 5.11 -16.21 36.30
CA LEU A 21 4.52 -14.87 36.21
C LEU A 21 5.58 -13.82 35.86
N ARG A 22 6.72 -13.81 36.58
CA ARG A 22 7.81 -12.85 36.34
C ARG A 22 8.31 -12.93 34.90
N LYS A 23 8.52 -14.14 34.39
CA LYS A 23 9.01 -14.35 33.03
C LYS A 23 7.95 -14.02 31.98
N ALA A 24 6.71 -14.48 32.16
CA ALA A 24 5.61 -14.22 31.22
C ALA A 24 5.27 -12.73 31.10
N LYS A 25 5.44 -11.97 32.19
CA LYS A 25 5.25 -10.51 32.20
C LYS A 25 6.20 -9.77 31.26
N ILE A 26 7.43 -10.27 31.10
CA ILE A 26 8.49 -9.59 30.32
C ILE A 26 8.59 -10.19 28.91
N ASP A 27 8.40 -11.50 28.79
CA ASP A 27 8.65 -12.26 27.57
C ASP A 27 7.35 -12.80 26.97
N PRO A 28 6.79 -12.16 25.91
CA PRO A 28 5.59 -12.64 25.25
C PRO A 28 5.80 -13.98 24.51
N PHE A 29 7.04 -14.35 24.16
CA PHE A 29 7.34 -15.67 23.60
C PHE A 29 7.14 -16.75 24.65
N PHE A 30 7.59 -16.50 25.89
CA PHE A 30 7.32 -17.40 27.00
C PHE A 30 5.83 -17.43 27.36
N PHE A 31 5.15 -16.28 27.35
CA PHE A 31 3.71 -16.21 27.57
C PHE A 31 2.91 -17.07 26.57
N SER A 32 3.35 -17.14 25.31
CA SER A 32 2.69 -17.96 24.27
C SER A 32 2.56 -19.44 24.64
N LEU A 33 3.45 -19.97 25.48
CA LEU A 33 3.44 -21.38 25.92
C LEU A 33 2.23 -21.74 26.80
N PHE A 34 1.56 -20.74 27.37
CA PHE A 34 0.37 -20.89 28.21
C PHE A 34 -0.94 -20.64 27.45
N ILE A 35 -0.84 -20.23 26.18
CA ILE A 35 -2.00 -19.84 25.39
C ILE A 35 -2.60 -21.05 24.69
N TYR A 36 -3.93 -21.11 24.71
CA TYR A 36 -4.71 -22.13 24.02
C TYR A 36 -5.57 -21.50 22.93
N VAL A 37 -5.64 -22.18 21.79
CA VAL A 37 -6.47 -21.84 20.64
C VAL A 37 -7.34 -23.03 20.22
N ILE A 38 -8.35 -22.76 19.40
CA ILE A 38 -9.23 -23.79 18.85
C ILE A 38 -8.72 -24.14 17.44
N HIS A 39 -8.21 -25.35 17.29
CA HIS A 39 -7.85 -25.93 16.00
C HIS A 39 -9.07 -26.62 15.39
N PRO A 40 -9.40 -26.40 14.10
CA PRO A 40 -10.58 -26.99 13.46
C PRO A 40 -10.68 -28.51 13.57
N LEU A 41 -9.53 -29.20 13.49
CA LEU A 41 -9.48 -30.67 13.53
C LEU A 41 -9.13 -31.25 14.91
N LYS A 42 -8.37 -30.51 15.73
CA LYS A 42 -7.73 -31.03 16.95
C LYS A 42 -8.41 -30.50 18.22
N GLY A 43 -9.40 -29.61 18.08
CA GLY A 43 -10.07 -28.97 19.20
C GLY A 43 -9.12 -28.02 19.96
N LYS A 44 -9.15 -28.05 21.29
CA LYS A 44 -8.30 -27.21 22.13
C LYS A 44 -6.83 -27.64 22.04
N VAL A 45 -5.97 -26.77 21.52
CA VAL A 45 -4.53 -27.02 21.41
C VAL A 45 -3.72 -25.86 21.98
N LYS A 46 -2.48 -26.12 22.39
CA LYS A 46 -1.53 -25.05 22.74
C LYS A 46 -1.14 -24.26 21.50
N PHE A 47 -1.04 -22.94 21.64
CA PHE A 47 -0.62 -22.04 20.56
C PHE A 47 0.90 -21.97 20.46
N LEU A 48 1.51 -23.09 20.07
CA LEU A 48 2.95 -23.15 19.85
C LEU A 48 3.29 -22.37 18.57
N LEU A 49 3.98 -21.24 18.73
CA LEU A 49 4.31 -20.35 17.63
C LEU A 49 5.23 -21.03 16.61
N TYR A 50 4.85 -20.94 15.34
CA TYR A 50 5.73 -21.27 14.23
C TYR A 50 6.87 -20.26 14.10
N GLU A 51 7.97 -20.64 13.44
CA GLU A 51 9.14 -19.77 13.30
C GLU A 51 8.83 -18.41 12.65
N TYR A 52 7.97 -18.37 11.62
CA TYR A 52 7.55 -17.10 11.03
C TYR A 52 6.69 -16.27 12.00
N GLN A 53 5.87 -16.89 12.84
CA GLN A 53 5.06 -16.19 13.85
C GLN A 53 5.94 -15.59 14.94
N LYS A 54 7.02 -16.28 15.34
CA LYS A 54 8.03 -15.74 16.26
C LYS A 54 8.69 -14.48 15.67
N ARG A 55 9.05 -14.51 14.38
CA ARG A 55 9.61 -13.34 13.69
C ARG A 55 8.62 -12.17 13.65
N VAL A 56 7.35 -12.44 13.35
CA VAL A 56 6.30 -11.41 13.39
C VAL A 56 6.14 -10.82 14.80
N LEU A 57 6.13 -11.66 15.83
CA LEU A 57 6.05 -11.21 17.22
C LEU A 57 7.25 -10.35 17.63
N TYR A 58 8.44 -10.69 17.16
CA TYR A 58 9.64 -9.87 17.35
C TYR A 58 9.44 -8.46 16.76
N HIS A 59 8.88 -8.34 15.56
CA HIS A 59 8.58 -7.05 14.95
C HIS A 59 7.50 -6.26 15.70
N PHE A 60 6.51 -6.93 16.30
CA PHE A 60 5.52 -6.25 17.17
C PHE A 60 6.14 -5.56 18.39
N LEU A 61 7.30 -6.04 18.85
CA LEU A 61 8.02 -5.48 20.00
C LEU A 61 9.00 -4.37 19.63
N ASN A 62 9.58 -4.43 18.43
CA ASN A 62 10.68 -3.54 18.02
C ASN A 62 10.24 -2.44 17.06
N ASP A 63 9.20 -2.68 16.27
CA ASP A 63 8.74 -1.74 15.24
C ASP A 63 7.43 -1.10 15.68
N GLN A 64 7.39 0.24 15.66
CA GLN A 64 6.22 1.00 16.09
C GLN A 64 5.00 0.74 15.20
N PHE A 65 5.21 0.68 13.88
CA PHE A 65 4.16 0.45 12.89
C PHE A 65 4.51 -0.76 12.04
N ASN A 66 3.62 -1.76 12.01
CA ASN A 66 3.80 -2.98 11.24
C ASN A 66 2.64 -3.15 10.25
N ILE A 67 2.97 -3.45 9.00
CA ILE A 67 2.00 -3.84 7.97
C ILE A 67 2.32 -5.25 7.47
N ILE A 68 1.32 -6.15 7.48
CA ILE A 68 1.52 -7.58 7.24
C ILE A 68 0.65 -8.05 6.07
N LEU A 69 1.31 -8.43 4.97
CA LEU A 69 0.71 -9.17 3.87
C LEU A 69 0.84 -10.66 4.12
N LYS A 70 -0.30 -11.33 4.31
CA LYS A 70 -0.38 -12.75 4.67
C LYS A 70 -1.20 -13.57 3.69
N PHE A 71 -0.87 -14.85 3.61
CA PHE A 71 -1.75 -15.87 3.04
C PHE A 71 -2.88 -16.26 4.01
N ARG A 72 -3.95 -16.90 3.51
CA ARG A 72 -5.06 -17.35 4.37
C ARG A 72 -4.64 -18.46 5.35
N GLN A 73 -5.22 -18.42 6.55
CA GLN A 73 -4.94 -19.37 7.63
C GLN A 73 -3.46 -19.36 8.08
N ALA A 74 -2.79 -18.20 8.02
CA ALA A 74 -1.44 -18.01 8.57
C ALA A 74 -1.39 -17.93 10.11
N GLY A 75 -2.53 -17.90 10.80
CA GLY A 75 -2.58 -17.82 12.26
C GLY A 75 -2.17 -16.46 12.86
N ILE A 76 -2.12 -15.39 12.05
CA ILE A 76 -1.69 -14.06 12.48
C ILE A 76 -2.73 -13.36 13.34
N THR A 77 -4.03 -13.54 13.07
CA THR A 77 -5.08 -12.98 13.93
C THR A 77 -5.01 -13.57 15.36
N GLU A 78 -4.67 -14.86 15.50
CA GLU A 78 -4.40 -15.49 16.79
C GLU A 78 -3.17 -14.88 17.46
N LEU A 79 -2.09 -14.66 16.71
CA LEU A 79 -0.88 -14.01 17.22
C LEU A 79 -1.15 -12.59 17.73
N ILE A 80 -1.89 -11.79 16.96
CA ILE A 80 -2.31 -10.44 17.34
C ILE A 80 -3.20 -10.48 18.58
N SER A 81 -4.18 -11.40 18.63
CA SER A 81 -5.06 -11.57 19.80
C SER A 81 -4.27 -11.88 21.07
N MET A 82 -3.27 -12.76 20.97
CA MET A 82 -2.36 -13.09 22.07
C MET A 82 -1.54 -11.87 22.50
N TYR A 83 -0.98 -11.13 21.53
CA TYR A 83 -0.18 -9.94 21.81
C TYR A 83 -1.01 -8.84 22.50
N CYS A 84 -2.23 -8.57 22.02
CA CYS A 84 -3.15 -7.63 22.68
C CYS A 84 -3.47 -8.05 24.12
N LEU A 85 -3.71 -9.35 24.35
CA LEU A 85 -3.97 -9.87 25.69
C LEU A 85 -2.77 -9.68 26.62
N TRP A 86 -1.58 -10.06 26.17
CA TRP A 86 -0.32 -9.89 26.91
C TRP A 86 -0.07 -8.42 27.25
N LEU A 87 -0.22 -7.54 26.26
CA LEU A 87 0.01 -6.10 26.42
C LEU A 87 -0.96 -5.50 27.45
N ALA A 88 -2.25 -5.82 27.36
CA ALA A 88 -3.24 -5.31 28.29
C ALA A 88 -3.04 -5.84 29.72
N MET A 89 -2.68 -7.12 29.89
CA MET A 89 -2.49 -7.71 31.21
C MET A 89 -1.23 -7.19 31.91
N PHE A 90 -0.10 -7.14 31.20
CA PHE A 90 1.19 -6.93 31.86
C PHE A 90 1.73 -5.51 31.81
N HIS A 91 1.08 -4.64 31.04
CA HIS A 91 1.38 -3.21 31.00
C HIS A 91 0.14 -2.42 31.40
N PRO A 92 0.18 -1.63 32.50
CA PRO A 92 -0.96 -0.84 32.97
C PRO A 92 -1.37 0.27 32.00
N ASN A 93 -2.64 0.68 32.08
CA ASN A 93 -3.23 1.81 31.36
C ASN A 93 -3.01 1.79 29.84
N LYS A 94 -3.09 0.59 29.23
CA LYS A 94 -2.99 0.41 27.77
C LYS A 94 -4.38 0.43 27.16
N ASN A 95 -4.60 1.35 26.22
CA ASN A 95 -5.81 1.40 25.41
C ASN A 95 -5.56 0.74 24.06
N ILE A 96 -6.16 -0.43 23.83
CA ILE A 96 -5.97 -1.24 22.64
C ILE A 96 -7.27 -1.26 21.84
N VAL A 97 -7.22 -0.79 20.59
CA VAL A 97 -8.39 -0.70 19.71
C VAL A 97 -8.21 -1.62 18.51
N ILE A 98 -9.14 -2.55 18.33
CA ILE A 98 -9.17 -3.50 17.22
C ILE A 98 -10.32 -3.13 16.27
N ILE A 99 -9.96 -2.65 15.09
CA ILE A 99 -10.89 -2.33 14.01
C ILE A 99 -11.12 -3.58 13.15
N SER A 100 -12.39 -3.84 12.84
CA SER A 100 -12.77 -4.91 11.91
C SER A 100 -14.00 -4.53 11.10
N ILE A 101 -14.13 -5.12 9.91
CA ILE A 101 -15.10 -4.71 8.88
C ILE A 101 -16.56 -4.72 9.36
N LYS A 102 -16.96 -5.76 10.10
CA LYS A 102 -18.35 -5.97 10.55
C LYS A 102 -18.38 -6.25 12.03
N ASP A 103 -19.45 -5.84 12.70
CA ASP A 103 -19.68 -6.10 14.13
C ASP A 103 -19.50 -7.58 14.50
N ARG A 104 -20.00 -8.50 13.67
CA ARG A 104 -19.80 -9.95 13.87
C ARG A 104 -18.34 -10.37 13.80
N VAL A 105 -17.49 -9.71 13.02
CA VAL A 105 -16.05 -10.01 12.88
C VAL A 105 -15.29 -9.42 14.07
N ALA A 106 -15.56 -8.17 14.43
CA ALA A 106 -15.00 -7.55 15.65
C ALA A 106 -15.24 -8.43 16.89
N LYS A 107 -16.50 -8.84 17.10
CA LYS A 107 -16.87 -9.77 18.18
C LYS A 107 -16.17 -11.13 18.12
N LYS A 108 -15.72 -11.60 16.96
CA LYS A 108 -14.95 -12.85 16.85
C LYS A 108 -13.54 -12.70 17.37
N VAL A 109 -12.85 -11.59 17.07
CA VAL A 109 -11.47 -11.36 17.56
C VAL A 109 -11.47 -11.26 19.08
N LEU A 110 -12.35 -10.44 19.66
CA LEU A 110 -12.46 -10.33 21.11
C LEU A 110 -12.85 -11.67 21.77
N ARG A 111 -13.70 -12.48 21.13
CA ARG A 111 -14.01 -13.83 21.62
C ARG A 111 -12.78 -14.75 21.67
N LYS A 112 -11.84 -14.63 20.72
CA LYS A 112 -10.57 -15.37 20.76
C LYS A 112 -9.74 -14.92 21.97
N ILE A 113 -9.63 -13.61 22.20
CA ILE A 113 -8.92 -13.02 23.36
C ILE A 113 -9.51 -13.55 24.68
N LYS A 114 -10.85 -13.50 24.83
CA LYS A 114 -11.55 -14.04 26.00
C LYS A 114 -11.33 -15.53 26.18
N TYR A 115 -11.28 -16.29 25.09
CA TYR A 115 -10.98 -17.71 25.13
C TYR A 115 -9.55 -17.98 25.61
N MET A 116 -8.57 -17.23 25.10
CA MET A 116 -7.18 -17.31 25.55
C MET A 116 -7.09 -16.99 27.04
N TYR A 117 -7.68 -15.87 27.48
CA TYR A 117 -7.71 -15.45 28.88
C TYR A 117 -8.34 -16.51 29.79
N LYS A 118 -9.53 -17.02 29.43
CA LYS A 118 -10.25 -18.05 30.22
C LYS A 118 -9.38 -19.28 30.49
N ASN A 119 -8.54 -19.67 29.54
CA ASN A 119 -7.74 -20.89 29.59
C ASN A 119 -6.33 -20.68 30.13
N LEU A 120 -5.95 -19.46 30.53
CA LEU A 120 -4.69 -19.21 31.23
C LEU A 120 -4.71 -19.85 32.63
N PRO A 121 -3.54 -20.24 33.16
CA PRO A 121 -3.36 -20.50 34.58
C PRO A 121 -3.75 -19.29 35.43
N ASP A 122 -4.38 -19.52 36.59
CA ASP A 122 -4.93 -18.44 37.41
C ASP A 122 -3.84 -17.48 37.92
N HIS A 123 -2.63 -17.97 38.22
CA HIS A 123 -1.51 -17.15 38.66
C HIS A 123 -0.97 -16.18 37.59
N LEU A 124 -1.33 -16.37 36.31
CA LEU A 124 -0.98 -15.45 35.22
C LEU A 124 -2.07 -14.43 34.93
N LYS A 125 -3.28 -14.60 35.46
CA LYS A 125 -4.43 -13.75 35.13
C LYS A 125 -4.38 -12.44 35.90
N ILE A 126 -4.66 -11.36 35.18
CA ILE A 126 -4.98 -10.06 35.77
C ILE A 126 -6.51 -9.92 35.74
N PRO A 127 -7.17 -9.61 36.87
CA PRO A 127 -8.63 -9.58 36.95
C PRO A 127 -9.25 -8.66 35.90
N VAL A 128 -10.32 -9.14 35.27
CA VAL A 128 -11.18 -8.37 34.37
C VAL A 128 -12.29 -7.74 35.21
N VAL A 129 -12.50 -6.43 35.06
CA VAL A 129 -13.35 -5.62 35.95
C VAL A 129 -14.69 -5.20 35.34
N ASN A 130 -14.90 -5.46 34.04
CA ASN A 130 -16.15 -5.18 33.35
C ASN A 130 -16.88 -6.46 32.88
N GLY A 131 -18.17 -6.31 32.54
CA GLY A 131 -19.04 -7.41 32.09
C GLY A 131 -19.96 -7.95 33.19
N ARG A 132 -20.81 -8.93 32.83
CA ARG A 132 -21.71 -9.58 33.80
C ARG A 132 -20.99 -10.68 34.58
N THR A 133 -21.57 -11.10 35.70
CA THR A 133 -21.03 -12.20 36.53
C THR A 133 -20.78 -13.45 35.68
N GLY A 134 -19.53 -13.92 35.66
CA GLY A 134 -19.09 -15.08 34.88
C GLY A 134 -18.69 -14.79 33.41
N GLU A 135 -18.80 -13.53 32.98
CA GLU A 135 -18.28 -13.07 31.69
C GLU A 135 -16.94 -12.34 31.88
N TYR A 136 -16.08 -12.39 30.85
CA TYR A 136 -14.83 -11.65 30.81
C TYR A 136 -15.02 -10.43 29.89
N GLY A 137 -15.57 -9.33 30.41
CA GLY A 137 -15.88 -8.12 29.65
C GLY A 137 -17.20 -8.16 28.86
N THR A 138 -17.52 -7.07 28.17
CA THR A 138 -18.74 -6.88 27.35
C THR A 138 -18.60 -7.51 25.96
N ALA A 139 -19.62 -7.41 25.09
CA ALA A 139 -19.50 -7.94 23.72
C ALA A 139 -18.40 -7.25 22.88
N THR A 140 -18.02 -6.02 23.24
CA THR A 140 -17.10 -5.15 22.50
C THR A 140 -15.83 -4.84 23.27
N ASP A 141 -15.82 -4.97 24.60
CA ASP A 141 -14.73 -4.49 25.43
C ASP A 141 -14.31 -5.50 26.50
N MET A 142 -13.05 -5.44 26.92
CA MET A 142 -12.48 -6.21 28.02
C MET A 142 -11.53 -5.29 28.79
N GLU A 143 -11.89 -4.97 30.03
CA GLU A 143 -11.18 -4.02 30.89
C GLU A 143 -10.55 -4.76 32.06
N PHE A 144 -9.30 -4.44 32.35
CA PHE A 144 -8.49 -5.08 33.38
C PHE A 144 -8.33 -4.17 34.59
N SER A 145 -8.17 -4.78 35.77
CA SER A 145 -7.96 -4.10 37.06
C SER A 145 -6.73 -3.19 37.11
N ASN A 146 -5.81 -3.31 36.15
CA ASN A 146 -4.64 -2.43 35.98
C ASN A 146 -4.92 -1.20 35.10
N GLY A 147 -6.19 -0.94 34.73
CA GLY A 147 -6.62 0.19 33.92
C GLY A 147 -6.47 -0.01 32.40
N SER A 148 -5.97 -1.17 31.95
CA SER A 148 -5.89 -1.47 30.52
C SER A 148 -7.22 -1.94 29.94
N ILE A 149 -7.48 -1.60 28.68
CA ILE A 149 -8.71 -1.95 27.97
C ILE A 149 -8.41 -2.46 26.56
N ILE A 150 -9.13 -3.51 26.15
CA ILE A 150 -9.17 -4.00 24.77
C ILE A 150 -10.58 -3.78 24.24
N SER A 151 -10.71 -2.91 23.25
CA SER A 151 -11.95 -2.64 22.54
C SER A 151 -11.90 -3.21 21.13
N SER A 152 -12.95 -3.89 20.70
CA SER A 152 -13.11 -4.37 19.34
C SER A 152 -14.36 -3.76 18.73
N VAL A 153 -14.14 -2.84 17.78
CA VAL A 153 -15.19 -2.01 17.21
C VAL A 153 -15.34 -2.29 15.71
N PRO A 154 -16.58 -2.26 15.18
CA PRO A 154 -16.79 -2.28 13.75
C PRO A 154 -16.24 -1.00 13.12
N THR A 155 -15.93 -1.07 11.84
CA THR A 155 -15.56 0.10 11.05
C THR A 155 -16.72 1.10 10.96
N THR A 156 -16.48 2.34 11.39
CA THR A 156 -17.34 3.52 11.20
C THR A 156 -16.48 4.73 10.84
N GLU A 157 -17.06 5.81 10.34
CA GLU A 157 -16.32 7.05 9.99
C GLU A 157 -15.67 7.72 11.21
N ASP A 158 -16.26 7.55 12.39
CA ASP A 158 -15.75 8.05 13.67
C ASP A 158 -14.86 7.03 14.40
N ALA A 159 -14.68 5.81 13.86
CA ALA A 159 -13.84 4.81 14.49
C ALA A 159 -12.38 5.33 14.53
N GLY A 160 -11.80 5.41 15.73
CA GLY A 160 -10.44 5.94 15.92
C GLY A 160 -10.36 7.45 16.20
N ARG A 161 -11.47 8.18 16.27
CA ARG A 161 -11.51 9.57 16.79
C ARG A 161 -11.58 9.66 18.32
N SER A 162 -11.57 8.52 19.01
CA SER A 162 -11.68 8.41 20.47
C SER A 162 -10.32 8.57 21.16
N GLU A 163 -10.31 8.51 22.50
CA GLU A 163 -9.18 8.65 23.44
C GLU A 163 -7.81 8.11 22.97
N ALA A 164 -6.73 8.60 23.60
CA ALA A 164 -5.34 8.22 23.27
C ALA A 164 -5.15 6.70 23.11
N VAL A 165 -4.92 6.26 21.87
CA VAL A 165 -4.76 4.84 21.51
C VAL A 165 -3.31 4.43 21.72
N THR A 166 -3.07 3.36 22.50
CA THR A 166 -1.72 2.81 22.67
C THR A 166 -1.38 1.78 21.61
N LEU A 167 -2.34 0.97 21.17
CA LEU A 167 -2.18 0.03 20.08
C LEU A 167 -3.42 0.02 19.19
N LEU A 168 -3.25 0.39 17.92
CA LEU A 168 -4.29 0.26 16.89
C LEU A 168 -4.06 -1.03 16.10
N VAL A 169 -5.07 -1.88 16.01
CA VAL A 169 -5.07 -3.06 15.16
C VAL A 169 -6.11 -2.90 14.07
N ILE A 170 -5.71 -3.05 12.81
CA ILE A 170 -6.64 -3.10 11.66
C ILE A 170 -6.53 -4.49 11.02
N ASP A 171 -7.47 -5.38 11.37
CA ASP A 171 -7.53 -6.75 10.85
C ASP A 171 -8.35 -6.82 9.55
N GLU A 172 -7.86 -7.60 8.59
CA GLU A 172 -8.37 -7.68 7.22
C GLU A 172 -8.46 -6.30 6.54
N ALA A 173 -7.40 -5.50 6.70
CA ALA A 173 -7.34 -4.10 6.29
C ALA A 173 -7.64 -3.83 4.80
N ALA A 174 -7.40 -4.78 3.89
CA ALA A 174 -7.68 -4.61 2.46
C ALA A 174 -9.18 -4.46 2.13
N ILE A 175 -10.06 -4.85 3.06
CA ILE A 175 -11.51 -4.77 2.92
C ILE A 175 -12.18 -3.86 3.97
N VAL A 176 -11.38 -3.17 4.78
CA VAL A 176 -11.87 -2.19 5.75
C VAL A 176 -12.25 -0.90 5.02
N ARG A 177 -13.54 -0.51 5.11
CA ARG A 177 -14.02 0.79 4.62
C ARG A 177 -13.45 1.92 5.48
N TRP A 178 -13.36 3.13 4.93
CA TRP A 178 -12.88 4.31 5.67
C TRP A 178 -11.51 4.15 6.36
N ALA A 179 -10.69 3.17 5.94
CA ALA A 179 -9.41 2.88 6.59
C ALA A 179 -8.47 4.10 6.59
N ASN A 180 -8.54 4.92 5.53
CA ASN A 180 -7.81 6.18 5.45
C ASN A 180 -8.25 7.19 6.52
N GLN A 181 -9.56 7.35 6.72
CA GLN A 181 -10.13 8.26 7.73
C GLN A 181 -9.79 7.78 9.15
N ILE A 182 -9.92 6.48 9.40
CA ILE A 182 -9.59 5.84 10.68
C ILE A 182 -8.10 6.03 10.98
N TRP A 183 -7.23 5.77 10.00
CA TRP A 183 -5.79 5.97 10.13
C TRP A 183 -5.46 7.43 10.39
N ALA A 184 -6.01 8.37 9.60
CA ALA A 184 -5.77 9.79 9.76
C ALA A 184 -6.25 10.32 11.12
N ALA A 185 -7.36 9.79 11.65
CA ALA A 185 -7.88 10.15 12.97
C ALA A 185 -7.00 9.61 14.11
N ALA A 186 -6.52 8.36 14.00
CA ALA A 186 -5.71 7.73 15.04
C ALA A 186 -4.24 8.18 15.02
N PHE A 187 -3.69 8.52 13.85
CA PHE A 187 -2.27 8.81 13.64
C PHE A 187 -1.67 9.83 14.62
N PRO A 188 -2.33 10.96 14.97
CA PRO A 188 -1.80 11.90 15.95
C PRO A 188 -1.50 11.25 17.31
N THR A 189 -2.41 10.41 17.80
CA THR A 189 -2.22 9.70 19.09
C THR A 189 -1.18 8.59 18.99
N LEU A 190 -1.06 7.95 17.83
CA LEU A 190 -0.06 6.92 17.59
C LEU A 190 1.35 7.52 17.49
N SER A 191 1.49 8.70 16.89
CA SER A 191 2.78 9.37 16.72
C SER A 191 3.45 9.80 18.02
N THR A 192 2.69 9.94 19.12
CA THR A 192 3.21 10.34 20.44
C THR A 192 3.65 9.16 21.32
N GLY A 193 3.81 7.97 20.72
CA GLY A 193 4.35 6.77 21.39
C GLY A 193 3.43 5.54 21.36
N GLY A 194 2.36 5.58 20.56
CA GLY A 194 1.51 4.41 20.28
C GLY A 194 2.03 3.57 19.11
N SER A 195 1.49 2.36 18.96
CA SER A 195 1.88 1.40 17.93
C SER A 195 0.69 1.01 17.04
N ALA A 196 0.98 0.52 15.84
CA ALA A 196 -0.04 0.03 14.92
C ALA A 196 0.33 -1.31 14.30
N ILE A 197 -0.66 -2.20 14.21
CA ILE A 197 -0.56 -3.46 13.48
C ILE A 197 -1.68 -3.51 12.45
N VAL A 198 -1.30 -3.53 11.17
CA VAL A 198 -2.21 -3.59 10.05
C VAL A 198 -1.97 -4.91 9.33
N ASN A 199 -2.94 -5.81 9.29
CA ASN A 199 -2.74 -7.12 8.66
C ASN A 199 -3.89 -7.47 7.72
N SER A 200 -3.56 -8.06 6.56
CA SER A 200 -4.57 -8.48 5.60
C SER A 200 -4.08 -9.56 4.65
N THR A 201 -5.01 -10.35 4.12
CA THR A 201 -4.80 -10.99 2.81
C THR A 201 -4.91 -9.95 1.70
N PRO A 202 -4.26 -10.14 0.54
CA PRO A 202 -4.48 -9.26 -0.60
C PRO A 202 -5.95 -9.29 -1.03
N TYR A 203 -6.53 -8.13 -1.24
CA TYR A 203 -7.87 -8.03 -1.77
C TYR A 203 -8.03 -6.75 -2.56
N GLY A 204 -8.11 -6.89 -3.89
CA GLY A 204 -8.10 -5.74 -4.78
C GLY A 204 -6.80 -4.95 -4.72
N ILE A 205 -6.73 -3.93 -5.56
CA ILE A 205 -5.58 -3.05 -5.70
C ILE A 205 -6.05 -1.62 -5.50
N GLY A 206 -5.16 -0.81 -4.92
CA GLY A 206 -5.31 0.63 -4.87
C GLY A 206 -6.11 1.12 -3.67
N ASN A 207 -6.77 0.22 -2.94
CA ASN A 207 -7.28 0.54 -1.61
C ASN A 207 -6.17 1.02 -0.66
N TRP A 208 -6.57 1.62 0.45
CA TRP A 208 -5.66 2.18 1.46
C TRP A 208 -4.59 1.17 1.89
N TYR A 209 -4.97 -0.08 2.17
CA TYR A 209 -4.02 -1.11 2.58
C TYR A 209 -2.95 -1.40 1.52
N HIS A 210 -3.36 -1.57 0.25
CA HIS A 210 -2.43 -1.76 -0.86
C HIS A 210 -1.47 -0.56 -1.01
N SER A 211 -1.99 0.67 -0.95
CA SER A 211 -1.16 1.88 -1.01
C SER A 211 -0.15 1.92 0.14
N GLN A 212 -0.58 1.70 1.38
CA GLN A 212 0.33 1.69 2.53
C GLN A 212 1.35 0.55 2.45
N TRP A 213 0.97 -0.60 1.91
CA TRP A 213 1.88 -1.73 1.68
C TRP A 213 2.97 -1.39 0.67
N VAL A 214 2.60 -0.88 -0.50
CA VAL A 214 3.57 -0.52 -1.55
C VAL A 214 4.48 0.61 -1.06
N ASP A 215 3.93 1.63 -0.39
CA ASP A 215 4.72 2.70 0.22
C ASP A 215 5.69 2.16 1.28
N ALA A 216 5.27 1.19 2.11
CA ALA A 216 6.12 0.59 3.13
C ALA A 216 7.29 -0.20 2.53
N VAL A 217 7.01 -1.02 1.50
CA VAL A 217 8.04 -1.77 0.76
C VAL A 217 9.05 -0.80 0.11
N ALA A 218 8.57 0.32 -0.43
CA ALA A 218 9.41 1.35 -1.04
C ALA A 218 10.07 2.33 -0.04
N ASN A 219 9.99 2.07 1.27
CA ASN A 219 10.45 2.96 2.35
C ASN A 219 9.90 4.40 2.24
N GLY A 220 8.70 4.55 1.68
CA GLY A 220 7.99 5.81 1.53
C GLY A 220 7.13 6.20 2.73
N ASN A 221 6.89 5.27 3.66
CA ASN A 221 6.21 5.52 4.93
C ASN A 221 6.95 4.83 6.09
N ASN A 222 6.44 5.02 7.32
CA ASN A 222 7.07 4.52 8.55
C ASN A 222 6.64 3.09 8.93
N PHE A 223 5.92 2.37 8.07
CA PHE A 223 5.54 0.99 8.35
C PHE A 223 6.69 0.04 8.04
N ASN A 224 6.94 -0.89 8.95
CA ASN A 224 7.72 -2.09 8.68
C ASN A 224 6.86 -3.10 7.90
N ALA A 225 7.25 -3.39 6.65
CA ALA A 225 6.54 -4.31 5.76
C ALA A 225 6.94 -5.77 5.99
N ILE A 226 5.98 -6.63 6.37
CA ILE A 226 6.19 -8.05 6.65
C ILE A 226 5.40 -8.90 5.65
N ARG A 227 6.09 -9.54 4.70
CA ARG A 227 5.47 -10.45 3.72
C ARG A 227 5.57 -11.90 4.19
N LEU A 228 4.43 -12.56 4.35
CA LEU A 228 4.35 -13.97 4.72
C LEU A 228 3.88 -14.79 3.53
N LYS A 229 4.64 -15.83 3.18
CA LYS A 229 4.36 -16.75 2.07
C LYS A 229 3.90 -18.11 2.61
N TRP A 230 3.04 -18.82 1.87
CA TRP A 230 2.42 -20.07 2.33
C TRP A 230 3.43 -21.16 2.73
N HIS A 231 4.57 -21.23 2.05
CA HIS A 231 5.63 -22.21 2.29
C HIS A 231 6.35 -22.01 3.63
N MET A 232 6.12 -20.88 4.31
CA MET A 232 6.59 -20.66 5.68
C MET A 232 5.80 -21.50 6.70
N HIS A 233 4.61 -21.97 6.34
CA HIS A 233 3.78 -22.80 7.22
C HIS A 233 4.31 -24.24 7.24
N PRO A 234 4.63 -24.83 8.42
CA PRO A 234 5.31 -26.12 8.50
C PRO A 234 4.48 -27.29 7.97
N GLU A 235 3.15 -27.16 7.96
CA GLU A 235 2.25 -28.19 7.43
C GLU A 235 1.91 -27.98 5.93
N ARG A 236 2.57 -27.07 5.21
CA ARG A 236 2.29 -26.80 3.78
C ARG A 236 3.50 -27.08 2.93
N ASP A 237 3.40 -28.11 2.11
CA ASP A 237 4.41 -28.51 1.13
C ASP A 237 3.95 -28.23 -0.31
N ILE A 238 4.82 -28.55 -1.27
CA ILE A 238 4.49 -28.36 -2.70
C ILE A 238 3.29 -29.22 -3.13
N ASN A 239 3.11 -30.41 -2.54
CA ASN A 239 1.97 -31.27 -2.86
C ASN A 239 0.64 -30.65 -2.40
N TRP A 240 0.63 -30.05 -1.22
CA TRP A 240 -0.50 -29.27 -0.71
C TRP A 240 -0.79 -28.10 -1.66
N TYR A 241 0.25 -27.36 -2.06
CA TYR A 241 0.10 -26.23 -2.98
C TYR A 241 -0.52 -26.67 -4.31
N THR A 242 0.03 -27.69 -4.97
CA THR A 242 -0.50 -28.20 -6.25
C THR A 242 -1.95 -28.65 -6.14
N LYS A 243 -2.32 -29.36 -5.07
CA LYS A 243 -3.71 -29.78 -4.82
C LYS A 243 -4.65 -28.59 -4.68
N MET A 244 -4.26 -27.58 -3.91
CA MET A 244 -5.07 -26.38 -3.73
C MET A 244 -5.13 -25.55 -5.02
N ALA A 245 -4.02 -25.42 -5.74
CA ALA A 245 -3.94 -24.70 -6.99
C ALA A 245 -4.87 -25.28 -8.05
N ASN A 246 -4.89 -26.61 -8.18
CA ASN A 246 -5.81 -27.32 -9.06
C ASN A 246 -7.28 -27.13 -8.68
N SER A 247 -7.58 -27.00 -7.38
CA SER A 247 -8.96 -26.86 -6.89
C SER A 247 -9.49 -25.43 -6.98
N LEU A 248 -8.63 -24.43 -6.74
CA LEU A 248 -9.01 -23.01 -6.72
C LEU A 248 -8.90 -22.35 -8.09
N GLY A 249 -8.04 -22.88 -8.96
CA GLY A 249 -7.66 -22.25 -10.23
C GLY A 249 -6.65 -21.12 -10.02
N LYS A 250 -5.93 -20.75 -11.08
CA LYS A 250 -4.79 -19.81 -11.04
C LYS A 250 -5.08 -18.52 -10.26
N ARG A 251 -6.20 -17.85 -10.58
CA ARG A 251 -6.57 -16.56 -9.98
C ARG A 251 -6.80 -16.63 -8.47
N ARG A 252 -7.59 -17.60 -8.00
CA ARG A 252 -7.86 -17.74 -6.56
C ARG A 252 -6.64 -18.27 -5.82
N THR A 253 -5.80 -19.07 -6.47
CA THR A 253 -4.53 -19.53 -5.90
C THR A 253 -3.61 -18.35 -5.59
N ALA A 254 -3.40 -17.46 -6.55
CA ALA A 254 -2.57 -16.29 -6.37
C ALA A 254 -3.08 -15.35 -5.27
N GLN A 255 -4.40 -15.12 -5.19
CA GLN A 255 -4.96 -14.29 -4.13
C GLN A 255 -4.95 -14.97 -2.75
N GLU A 256 -5.40 -16.23 -2.68
CA GLU A 256 -5.69 -16.90 -1.41
C GLU A 256 -4.48 -17.62 -0.79
N ILE A 257 -3.54 -18.04 -1.64
CA ILE A 257 -2.38 -18.85 -1.27
C ILE A 257 -1.08 -18.08 -1.46
N ASP A 258 -0.84 -17.52 -2.65
CA ASP A 258 0.43 -16.81 -2.92
C ASP A 258 0.48 -15.46 -2.19
N GLY A 259 -0.68 -14.88 -1.91
CA GLY A 259 -0.76 -13.60 -1.23
C GLY A 259 -0.48 -12.43 -2.18
N ASP A 260 -0.82 -12.60 -3.46
CA ASP A 260 -0.62 -11.59 -4.50
C ASP A 260 -1.84 -10.68 -4.68
N PHE A 261 -1.56 -9.39 -4.85
CA PHE A 261 -2.55 -8.41 -5.28
C PHE A 261 -2.86 -8.62 -6.76
N LEU A 262 -3.85 -9.46 -7.06
CA LEU A 262 -4.33 -9.62 -8.43
C LEU A 262 -5.43 -8.61 -8.75
N SER A 263 -5.21 -7.81 -9.79
CA SER A 263 -6.28 -7.13 -10.54
C SER A 263 -6.76 -8.07 -11.66
N SER A 264 -8.03 -7.98 -12.03
CA SER A 264 -8.63 -8.72 -13.15
C SER A 264 -7.84 -8.53 -14.46
N GLY A 265 -7.94 -9.49 -15.39
CA GLY A 265 -7.28 -9.52 -16.71
C GLY A 265 -7.73 -8.45 -17.72
N PHE A 266 -7.95 -7.23 -17.26
CA PHE A 266 -8.14 -6.01 -18.04
C PHE A 266 -6.97 -5.03 -17.86
N ASN A 267 -5.92 -5.39 -17.10
CA ASN A 267 -4.77 -4.51 -16.93
C ASN A 267 -4.10 -4.22 -18.27
N VAL A 268 -3.63 -2.99 -18.41
CA VAL A 268 -2.84 -2.59 -19.57
C VAL A 268 -1.46 -3.21 -19.52
N PHE A 269 -0.82 -3.20 -18.34
CA PHE A 269 0.47 -3.86 -18.12
C PHE A 269 0.25 -5.25 -17.53
N ASP A 270 1.03 -6.24 -18.00
CA ASP A 270 0.95 -7.60 -17.46
C ASP A 270 1.33 -7.61 -15.97
N LEU A 271 0.65 -8.46 -15.19
CA LEU A 271 0.89 -8.53 -13.75
C LEU A 271 2.26 -9.12 -13.42
N ASP A 272 2.76 -10.05 -14.24
CA ASP A 272 4.09 -10.63 -14.05
C ASP A 272 5.17 -9.58 -14.33
N ASP A 273 4.95 -8.69 -15.31
CA ASP A 273 5.85 -7.56 -15.59
C ASP A 273 5.83 -6.52 -14.45
N ILE A 274 4.64 -6.15 -13.95
CA ILE A 274 4.54 -5.22 -12.81
C ILE A 274 5.25 -5.80 -11.58
N LYS A 275 5.09 -7.10 -11.31
CA LYS A 275 5.77 -7.77 -10.20
C LYS A 275 7.27 -7.85 -10.40
N ALA A 276 7.75 -8.14 -11.60
CA ALA A 276 9.18 -8.15 -11.90
C ALA A 276 9.80 -6.78 -11.60
N ILE A 277 9.11 -5.69 -11.99
CA ILE A 277 9.52 -4.34 -11.63
C ILE A 277 9.48 -4.15 -10.11
N GLU A 278 8.39 -4.52 -9.43
CA GLU A 278 8.25 -4.39 -7.97
C GLU A 278 9.36 -5.15 -7.20
N ASP A 279 9.69 -6.37 -7.60
CA ASP A 279 10.74 -7.17 -6.98
C ASP A 279 12.12 -6.52 -7.19
N LEU A 280 12.39 -5.95 -8.36
CA LEU A 280 13.63 -5.19 -8.62
C LEU A 280 13.71 -3.90 -7.78
N LEU A 281 12.58 -3.26 -7.48
CA LEU A 281 12.56 -2.07 -6.60
C LEU A 281 13.02 -2.38 -5.17
N ILE A 282 12.83 -3.61 -4.69
CA ILE A 282 13.28 -4.05 -3.36
C ILE A 282 14.81 -4.02 -3.27
N GLU A 283 15.49 -4.36 -4.38
CA GLU A 283 16.95 -4.39 -4.46
C GLU A 283 17.54 -3.03 -4.87
N GLN A 284 16.74 -2.16 -5.48
CA GLN A 284 17.19 -0.88 -6.03
C GLN A 284 17.46 0.16 -4.93
N ARG A 285 18.71 0.65 -4.88
CA ARG A 285 19.09 1.73 -3.96
C ARG A 285 18.72 3.11 -4.52
N VAL A 286 17.94 3.87 -3.76
CA VAL A 286 17.73 5.32 -4.03
C VAL A 286 18.97 6.09 -3.59
N VAL A 287 19.56 6.88 -4.49
CA VAL A 287 20.78 7.67 -4.25
C VAL A 287 20.48 8.97 -3.52
N GLU A 288 19.41 9.65 -3.91
CA GLU A 288 19.03 10.95 -3.35
C GLU A 288 17.50 11.09 -3.40
N THR A 289 16.91 11.65 -2.33
CA THR A 289 15.50 12.03 -2.27
C THR A 289 15.36 13.51 -1.94
N ARG A 290 14.35 14.17 -2.54
CA ARG A 290 13.95 15.55 -2.21
C ARG A 290 12.43 15.65 -2.14
N PHE A 291 11.92 16.80 -1.67
CA PHE A 291 10.48 17.07 -1.56
C PHE A 291 9.75 16.00 -0.72
N ASN A 292 10.27 15.69 0.47
CA ASN A 292 9.72 14.66 1.37
C ASN A 292 9.55 13.28 0.67
N GLY A 293 10.52 12.91 -0.17
CA GLY A 293 10.52 11.61 -0.86
C GLY A 293 9.78 11.59 -2.20
N GLN A 294 9.13 12.70 -2.61
CA GLN A 294 8.43 12.81 -3.90
C GLN A 294 9.37 12.73 -5.10
N LEU A 295 10.57 13.32 -4.99
CA LEU A 295 11.63 13.16 -5.98
C LEU A 295 12.53 12.01 -5.55
N LYS A 296 12.71 11.02 -6.43
CA LYS A 296 13.63 9.90 -6.24
C LYS A 296 14.66 9.90 -7.37
N ILE A 297 15.94 9.91 -7.00
CA ILE A 297 17.06 9.81 -7.93
C ILE A 297 17.73 8.45 -7.72
N PHE A 298 17.77 7.65 -8.78
CA PHE A 298 18.36 6.31 -8.78
C PHE A 298 19.81 6.37 -9.24
N GLU A 299 20.11 7.24 -10.21
CA GLU A 299 21.46 7.40 -10.75
C GLU A 299 21.78 8.87 -11.05
N LYS A 300 23.05 9.25 -10.80
CA LYS A 300 23.56 10.57 -11.16
C LYS A 300 23.83 10.63 -12.66
N ALA A 301 23.71 11.83 -13.24
CA ALA A 301 23.98 12.06 -14.65
C ALA A 301 25.42 11.65 -15.03
N LYS A 302 25.54 10.85 -16.09
CA LYS A 302 26.81 10.42 -16.68
C LYS A 302 27.18 11.40 -17.80
N LYS A 303 28.42 11.89 -17.82
CA LYS A 303 28.88 12.85 -18.84
C LYS A 303 28.84 12.20 -20.23
N GLY A 304 28.30 12.90 -21.22
CA GLY A 304 28.19 12.40 -22.60
C GLY A 304 26.95 11.55 -22.87
N THR A 305 26.13 11.27 -21.85
CA THR A 305 24.85 10.57 -22.01
C THR A 305 23.73 11.55 -22.36
N TYR A 306 22.86 11.15 -23.30
CA TYR A 306 21.64 11.89 -23.63
C TYR A 306 20.50 11.44 -22.72
N TYR A 307 19.83 12.41 -22.11
CA TYR A 307 18.69 12.18 -21.23
C TYR A 307 17.43 12.83 -21.79
N TYR A 308 16.29 12.29 -21.39
CA TYR A 308 14.96 12.68 -21.84
C TYR A 308 14.05 12.77 -20.63
N ILE A 309 13.21 13.81 -20.61
CA ILE A 309 12.26 14.08 -19.53
C ILE A 309 10.88 14.27 -20.14
N GLY A 310 9.97 13.35 -19.87
CA GLY A 310 8.53 13.52 -20.09
C GLY A 310 7.84 13.88 -18.79
N ALA A 311 6.90 14.82 -18.85
CA ALA A 311 6.16 15.26 -17.67
C ALA A 311 4.66 15.33 -17.94
N ASP A 312 3.86 14.81 -17.01
CA ASP A 312 2.41 15.01 -16.96
C ASP A 312 2.09 16.09 -15.92
N ILE A 313 1.29 17.07 -16.33
CA ILE A 313 1.06 18.30 -15.57
C ILE A 313 -0.40 18.37 -15.14
N ALA A 314 -0.63 18.05 -13.87
CA ALA A 314 -1.88 18.35 -13.20
C ALA A 314 -2.07 19.86 -12.93
N THR A 315 -3.33 20.24 -12.71
CA THR A 315 -3.71 21.64 -12.49
C THR A 315 -3.22 22.26 -11.18
N GLY A 316 -2.74 21.44 -10.24
CA GLY A 316 -2.33 21.86 -8.89
C GLY A 316 -3.46 22.38 -7.99
N ARG A 317 -4.72 22.40 -8.47
CA ARG A 317 -5.92 22.86 -7.73
C ARG A 317 -6.91 21.72 -7.41
N SER A 318 -6.74 20.53 -7.99
CA SER A 318 -7.57 19.33 -7.81
C SER A 318 -6.84 18.24 -7.00
N GLN A 319 -7.39 17.02 -6.95
CA GLN A 319 -6.69 15.85 -6.36
C GLN A 319 -5.48 15.36 -7.18
N ASP A 320 -5.26 15.89 -8.39
CA ASP A 320 -4.31 15.34 -9.37
C ASP A 320 -2.84 15.72 -9.06
N TYR A 321 -1.90 14.83 -9.40
CA TYR A 321 -0.46 14.99 -9.13
C TYR A 321 0.28 15.40 -10.40
N SER A 322 1.34 16.22 -10.26
CA SER A 322 2.29 16.43 -11.35
C SER A 322 3.37 15.35 -11.25
N ALA A 323 3.76 14.78 -12.40
CA ALA A 323 4.76 13.73 -12.46
C ALA A 323 5.76 13.97 -13.59
N PHE A 324 7.01 13.52 -13.41
CA PHE A 324 7.97 13.40 -14.50
C PHE A 324 8.84 12.15 -14.33
N SER A 325 9.38 11.66 -15.44
CA SER A 325 10.36 10.57 -15.49
C SER A 325 11.58 11.02 -16.27
N ILE A 326 12.77 10.56 -15.87
CA ILE A 326 14.02 10.82 -16.58
C ILE A 326 14.62 9.48 -17.00
N MET A 327 14.83 9.33 -18.31
CA MET A 327 15.45 8.14 -18.90
C MET A 327 16.64 8.54 -19.78
N ASP A 328 17.60 7.63 -19.91
CA ASP A 328 18.59 7.74 -20.98
C ASP A 328 18.02 7.24 -22.34
N ARG A 329 18.86 7.22 -23.38
CA ARG A 329 18.46 6.73 -24.71
C ARG A 329 18.09 5.24 -24.72
N PHE A 330 18.72 4.43 -23.88
CA PHE A 330 18.53 2.98 -23.82
C PHE A 330 17.30 2.59 -23.00
N GLY A 331 16.68 3.55 -22.30
CA GLY A 331 15.49 3.30 -21.49
C GLY A 331 15.81 3.00 -20.04
N ASP A 332 17.03 3.29 -19.60
CA ASP A 332 17.39 3.20 -18.20
C ASP A 332 16.81 4.40 -17.44
N GLU A 333 15.88 4.14 -16.52
CA GLU A 333 15.30 5.18 -15.69
C GLU A 333 16.29 5.62 -14.60
N VAL A 334 16.53 6.94 -14.51
CA VAL A 334 17.54 7.51 -13.60
C VAL A 334 16.95 8.40 -12.52
N ALA A 335 15.74 8.92 -12.71
CA ALA A 335 14.99 9.64 -11.70
C ALA A 335 13.49 9.70 -12.02
N CYS A 336 12.66 9.79 -10.98
CA CYS A 336 11.23 10.05 -11.11
C CYS A 336 10.73 11.04 -10.05
N PHE A 337 9.63 11.72 -10.35
CA PHE A 337 8.92 12.56 -9.41
C PHE A 337 7.42 12.37 -9.54
N LYS A 338 6.71 12.33 -8.40
CA LYS A 338 5.26 12.49 -8.34
C LYS A 338 4.87 13.27 -7.09
N GLY A 339 4.17 14.39 -7.26
CA GLY A 339 3.83 15.25 -6.13
C GLY A 339 2.85 16.36 -6.46
N LYS A 340 2.22 16.91 -5.41
CA LYS A 340 1.43 18.14 -5.50
C LYS A 340 2.36 19.33 -5.38
N ILE A 341 2.51 20.07 -6.47
CA ILE A 341 3.44 21.18 -6.59
C ILE A 341 2.82 22.27 -7.45
N SER A 342 3.14 23.53 -7.15
CA SER A 342 2.64 24.67 -7.93
C SER A 342 3.33 24.75 -9.29
N VAL A 343 2.62 25.30 -10.28
CA VAL A 343 3.06 25.39 -11.69
C VAL A 343 4.45 26.03 -11.83
N ASP A 344 4.71 27.09 -11.07
CA ASP A 344 5.99 27.79 -11.02
C ASP A 344 7.12 26.91 -10.50
N ARG A 345 6.92 26.28 -9.34
CA ARG A 345 7.93 25.41 -8.74
C ARG A 345 8.15 24.14 -9.56
N PHE A 346 7.13 23.65 -10.26
CA PHE A 346 7.28 22.51 -11.15
C PHE A 346 8.09 22.86 -12.40
N ALA A 347 7.86 24.04 -12.99
CA ALA A 347 8.68 24.55 -14.09
C ALA A 347 10.15 24.69 -13.69
N ASP A 348 10.42 25.27 -12.51
CA ASP A 348 11.78 25.40 -11.97
C ASP A 348 12.43 24.03 -11.76
N LEU A 349 11.70 23.08 -11.20
CA LEU A 349 12.18 21.72 -10.97
C LEU A 349 12.51 21.00 -12.30
N LEU A 350 11.66 21.11 -13.31
CA LEU A 350 11.92 20.53 -14.63
C LEU A 350 13.16 21.13 -15.30
N VAL A 351 13.35 22.45 -15.21
CA VAL A 351 14.55 23.13 -15.75
C VAL A 351 15.80 22.74 -14.96
N GLU A 352 15.71 22.68 -13.63
CA GLU A 352 16.80 22.24 -12.75
C GLU A 352 17.26 20.83 -13.13
N MET A 353 16.32 19.89 -13.20
CA MET A 353 16.59 18.50 -13.55
C MET A 353 17.07 18.35 -14.99
N GLY A 354 16.48 19.09 -15.93
CA GLY A 354 16.95 19.14 -17.32
C GLY A 354 18.42 19.56 -17.42
N LYS A 355 18.81 20.63 -16.73
CA LYS A 355 20.22 21.09 -16.67
C LYS A 355 21.12 20.07 -15.97
N LYS A 356 20.67 19.48 -14.84
CA LYS A 356 21.41 18.47 -14.07
C LYS A 356 21.71 17.22 -14.91
N TYR A 357 20.81 16.84 -15.81
CA TYR A 357 20.93 15.69 -16.70
C TYR A 357 21.34 16.10 -18.13
N ASN A 358 22.47 16.81 -18.24
CA ASN A 358 23.14 17.18 -19.50
C ASN A 358 22.28 17.99 -20.50
N ASN A 359 21.43 18.89 -20.00
CA ASN A 359 20.41 19.58 -20.81
C ASN A 359 19.51 18.56 -21.52
N ALA A 360 18.86 17.70 -20.74
CA ALA A 360 17.94 16.67 -21.25
C ALA A 360 16.87 17.25 -22.19
N ILE A 361 16.39 16.46 -23.15
CA ILE A 361 15.22 16.87 -23.95
C ILE A 361 14.00 16.86 -23.04
N LEU A 362 13.33 18.00 -22.91
CA LEU A 362 12.23 18.21 -21.97
C LEU A 362 10.90 18.31 -22.71
N ALA A 363 9.99 17.36 -22.50
CA ALA A 363 8.68 17.26 -23.15
C ALA A 363 7.54 17.27 -22.11
N PRO A 364 7.23 18.44 -21.52
CA PRO A 364 6.09 18.61 -20.64
C PRO A 364 4.77 18.55 -21.44
N GLU A 365 3.77 17.85 -20.93
CA GLU A 365 2.43 17.80 -21.53
C GLU A 365 1.78 19.19 -21.52
N GLY A 366 1.36 19.67 -22.69
CA GLY A 366 0.88 21.02 -22.93
C GLY A 366 -0.64 21.20 -22.91
N ASN A 367 -1.38 20.31 -22.23
CA ASN A 367 -2.83 20.42 -22.14
C ASN A 367 -3.24 21.39 -21.01
N ASP A 368 -4.05 22.41 -21.34
CA ASP A 368 -4.54 23.46 -20.43
C ASP A 368 -3.45 24.12 -19.58
N ILE A 369 -3.25 23.65 -18.34
CA ILE A 369 -2.31 24.21 -17.37
C ILE A 369 -0.85 23.93 -17.75
N GLY A 370 -0.62 22.86 -18.53
CA GLY A 370 0.69 22.55 -19.11
C GLY A 370 1.31 23.71 -19.89
N LEU A 371 0.48 24.52 -20.57
CA LEU A 371 0.95 25.70 -21.32
C LEU A 371 1.59 26.76 -20.41
N ALA A 372 1.14 26.89 -19.17
CA ALA A 372 1.73 27.82 -18.21
C ALA A 372 3.14 27.36 -17.77
N VAL A 373 3.31 26.06 -17.49
CA VAL A 373 4.62 25.46 -17.19
C VAL A 373 5.57 25.64 -18.38
N ILE A 374 5.10 25.33 -19.60
CA ILE A 374 5.86 25.50 -20.84
C ILE A 374 6.32 26.95 -21.02
N SER A 375 5.41 27.91 -20.82
CA SER A 375 5.72 29.35 -20.94
C SER A 375 6.80 29.79 -19.94
N LEU A 376 6.79 29.25 -18.72
CA LEU A 376 7.82 29.53 -17.71
C LEU A 376 9.17 28.90 -18.09
N ILE A 377 9.17 27.67 -18.60
CA ILE A 377 10.39 27.01 -19.11
C ILE A 377 11.00 27.81 -20.26
N GLN A 378 10.18 28.32 -21.18
CA GLN A 378 10.63 29.18 -22.28
C GLN A 378 11.21 30.51 -21.78
N LYS A 379 10.59 31.15 -20.78
CA LYS A 379 11.11 32.36 -20.13
C LYS A 379 12.48 32.13 -19.47
N GLN A 380 12.74 30.91 -18.99
CA GLN A 380 14.05 30.51 -18.46
C GLN A 380 15.09 30.17 -19.54
N ASN A 381 14.73 30.32 -20.82
CA ASN A 381 15.59 30.08 -21.99
C ASN A 381 16.18 28.66 -22.02
N TYR A 382 15.38 27.65 -21.65
CA TYR A 382 15.81 26.26 -21.71
C TYR A 382 15.90 25.79 -23.18
N LYS A 383 17.11 25.43 -23.62
CA LYS A 383 17.40 25.20 -25.05
C LYS A 383 16.80 23.93 -25.62
N ASN A 384 16.64 22.88 -24.82
CA ASN A 384 16.27 21.54 -25.28
C ASN A 384 14.80 21.21 -24.96
N LEU A 385 13.91 22.20 -25.10
CA LEU A 385 12.46 21.99 -25.01
C LEU A 385 11.98 21.23 -26.25
N TYR A 386 11.15 20.20 -26.05
CA TYR A 386 10.52 19.43 -27.12
C TYR A 386 9.41 20.23 -27.80
N TYR A 387 9.21 20.01 -29.10
CA TYR A 387 8.14 20.63 -29.89
C TYR A 387 7.31 19.56 -30.61
N SER A 388 6.00 19.60 -30.41
CA SER A 388 5.03 18.76 -31.11
C SER A 388 4.68 19.37 -32.47
N THR A 389 4.45 18.54 -33.50
CA THR A 389 4.03 19.01 -34.83
C THR A 389 2.54 18.79 -35.05
N LYS A 390 1.78 19.86 -35.29
CA LYS A 390 0.35 19.79 -35.63
C LYS A 390 0.14 20.03 -37.12
N ILE A 391 -0.57 19.12 -37.79
CA ILE A 391 -0.94 19.31 -39.20
C ILE A 391 -2.28 20.05 -39.30
N LEU A 392 -2.26 21.18 -39.99
CA LEU A 392 -3.43 21.99 -40.35
C LEU A 392 -3.85 21.68 -41.79
N ARG A 393 -5.03 21.08 -41.96
CA ARG A 393 -5.67 20.91 -43.28
C ARG A 393 -6.63 22.07 -43.54
N LYS A 394 -6.22 23.01 -44.39
CA LYS A 394 -7.11 24.09 -44.89
C LYS A 394 -7.87 23.63 -46.14
N LYS A 395 -9.18 23.88 -46.19
CA LYS A 395 -10.02 23.64 -47.38
C LYS A 395 -9.42 24.40 -48.58
N GLY A 396 -9.08 23.70 -49.66
CA GLY A 396 -8.59 24.29 -50.91
C GLY A 396 -7.06 24.29 -51.14
N LYS A 397 -6.22 23.87 -50.17
CA LYS A 397 -4.77 23.71 -50.39
C LYS A 397 -4.37 22.23 -50.54
N LYS A 398 -3.56 21.91 -51.55
CA LYS A 398 -3.08 20.53 -51.83
C LYS A 398 -2.05 20.00 -50.81
N ARG A 399 -1.35 20.88 -50.08
CA ARG A 399 -0.34 20.49 -49.08
C ARG A 399 -0.77 20.90 -47.67
N PRO A 400 -0.70 19.99 -46.69
CA PRO A 400 -0.93 20.32 -45.28
C PRO A 400 0.11 21.32 -44.78
N GLU A 401 -0.33 22.32 -44.01
CA GLU A 401 0.58 23.21 -43.26
C GLU A 401 0.93 22.55 -41.92
N THR A 402 2.15 22.72 -41.44
CA THR A 402 2.60 22.20 -40.14
C THR A 402 2.89 23.35 -39.19
N GLU A 403 2.39 23.24 -37.96
CA GLU A 403 2.63 24.17 -36.85
C GLU A 403 3.44 23.45 -35.77
N GLU A 404 4.50 24.09 -35.27
CA GLU A 404 5.27 23.58 -34.13
C GLU A 404 4.74 24.17 -32.83
N ILE A 405 4.36 23.30 -31.90
CA ILE A 405 3.80 23.66 -30.61
C ILE A 405 4.82 23.27 -29.53
N PRO A 406 5.23 24.19 -28.65
CA PRO A 406 6.16 23.84 -27.57
C PRO A 406 5.52 22.85 -26.60
N GLY A 407 6.30 21.88 -26.13
CA GLY A 407 5.86 20.79 -25.28
C GLY A 407 5.30 19.59 -26.04
N TRP A 408 4.85 18.59 -25.27
CA TRP A 408 4.18 17.40 -25.75
C TRP A 408 2.67 17.60 -25.83
N LEU A 409 2.04 17.28 -26.95
CA LEU A 409 0.58 17.36 -27.10
C LEU A 409 -0.04 15.96 -27.03
N THR A 410 -0.72 15.66 -25.92
CA THR A 410 -1.50 14.42 -25.77
C THR A 410 -2.89 14.59 -26.38
N THR A 411 -3.28 13.63 -27.21
CA THR A 411 -4.55 13.56 -27.95
C THR A 411 -5.19 12.19 -27.74
N SER A 412 -6.50 12.07 -28.01
CA SER A 412 -7.20 10.78 -27.96
C SER A 412 -6.62 9.72 -28.90
N LYS A 413 -5.85 10.11 -29.92
CA LYS A 413 -5.23 9.21 -30.90
C LYS A 413 -3.83 8.74 -30.49
N ASN A 414 -2.99 9.63 -29.96
CA ASN A 414 -1.61 9.26 -29.59
C ASN A 414 -1.49 8.72 -28.16
N ARG A 415 -2.43 9.04 -27.26
CA ARG A 415 -2.40 8.52 -25.88
C ARG A 415 -2.37 6.98 -25.85
N PRO A 416 -3.27 6.25 -26.53
CA PRO A 416 -3.19 4.78 -26.54
C PRO A 416 -1.89 4.27 -27.14
N VAL A 417 -1.36 4.94 -28.17
CA VAL A 417 -0.14 4.53 -28.88
C VAL A 417 1.10 4.59 -27.98
N ILE A 418 1.28 5.69 -27.24
CA ILE A 418 2.46 5.83 -26.36
C ILE A 418 2.40 4.90 -25.14
N ILE A 419 1.19 4.56 -24.70
CA ILE A 419 0.95 3.61 -23.61
C ILE A 419 1.23 2.18 -24.08
N ASP A 420 0.71 1.80 -25.25
CA ASP A 420 0.93 0.49 -25.88
C ASP A 420 2.44 0.28 -26.17
N GLU A 421 3.13 1.33 -26.62
CA GLU A 421 4.58 1.28 -26.80
C GLU A 421 5.34 1.14 -25.47
N LEU A 422 4.88 1.77 -24.39
CA LEU A 422 5.47 1.57 -23.06
C LEU A 422 5.23 0.15 -22.53
N GLU A 423 4.03 -0.41 -22.70
CA GLU A 423 3.73 -1.80 -22.36
C GLU A 423 4.66 -2.75 -23.12
N GLN A 424 4.76 -2.56 -24.43
CA GLN A 424 5.56 -3.43 -25.29
C GLN A 424 7.03 -3.38 -24.90
N ASP A 425 7.55 -2.21 -24.56
CA ASP A 425 8.94 -2.06 -24.14
C ASP A 425 9.21 -2.69 -22.77
N ILE A 426 8.25 -2.61 -21.84
CA ILE A 426 8.36 -3.28 -20.53
C ILE A 426 8.41 -4.80 -20.76
N ARG A 427 7.46 -5.31 -21.53
CA ARG A 427 7.34 -6.75 -21.81
C ARG A 427 8.54 -7.32 -22.58
N ASN A 428 9.18 -6.52 -23.42
CA ASN A 428 10.37 -6.91 -24.17
C ASN A 428 11.70 -6.58 -23.45
N GLU A 429 11.64 -6.03 -22.23
CA GLU A 429 12.82 -5.56 -21.48
C GLU A 429 13.65 -4.47 -22.21
N ASP A 430 13.00 -3.68 -23.08
CA ASP A 430 13.58 -2.53 -23.82
C ASP A 430 13.62 -1.23 -22.96
N VAL A 431 13.09 -1.29 -21.74
CA VAL A 431 13.06 -0.20 -20.76
C VAL A 431 13.19 -0.76 -19.34
N TYR A 432 13.97 -0.07 -18.50
CA TYR A 432 14.19 -0.44 -17.11
C TYR A 432 13.52 0.57 -16.19
N ILE A 433 12.37 0.17 -15.64
CA ILE A 433 11.54 1.02 -14.78
C ILE A 433 12.04 0.91 -13.34
N LYS A 434 12.35 2.05 -12.72
CA LYS A 434 12.78 2.15 -11.31
C LYS A 434 11.81 3.00 -10.48
N ASP A 435 10.64 3.32 -11.04
CA ASP A 435 9.65 4.21 -10.45
C ASP A 435 8.60 3.47 -9.59
N PRO A 436 8.58 3.64 -8.26
CA PRO A 436 7.55 3.06 -7.41
C PRO A 436 6.16 3.66 -7.64
N TYR A 437 6.07 4.91 -8.13
CA TYR A 437 4.77 5.53 -8.44
C TYR A 437 4.10 4.86 -9.63
N PHE A 438 4.91 4.44 -10.62
CA PHE A 438 4.42 3.68 -11.76
C PHE A 438 3.81 2.35 -11.32
N VAL A 439 4.49 1.59 -10.45
CA VAL A 439 3.98 0.31 -9.95
C VAL A 439 2.62 0.49 -9.27
N GLN A 440 2.48 1.51 -8.43
CA GLN A 440 1.21 1.83 -7.76
C GLN A 440 0.07 2.10 -8.74
N GLU A 441 0.32 2.88 -9.80
CA GLU A 441 -0.69 3.21 -10.81
C GLU A 441 -0.97 2.03 -11.74
N ALA A 442 0.07 1.33 -12.20
CA ALA A 442 0.00 0.26 -13.21
C ALA A 442 -0.92 -0.87 -12.78
N TYR A 443 -0.93 -1.21 -11.50
CA TYR A 443 -1.83 -2.22 -10.96
C TYR A 443 -3.33 -1.86 -11.07
N THR A 444 -3.66 -0.57 -11.18
CA THR A 444 -5.04 -0.07 -11.34
C THR A 444 -5.32 0.51 -12.73
N PHE A 445 -4.38 0.35 -13.66
CA PHE A 445 -4.47 0.87 -15.00
C PHE A 445 -5.01 -0.21 -15.95
N ILE A 446 -6.23 0.00 -16.43
CA ILE A 446 -7.02 -1.02 -17.13
C ILE A 446 -7.51 -0.52 -18.49
N TYR A 447 -7.87 -1.46 -19.37
CA TYR A 447 -8.72 -1.16 -20.52
C TYR A 447 -10.18 -1.02 -20.06
N ASP A 448 -10.80 0.11 -20.41
CA ASP A 448 -12.25 0.32 -20.19
C ASP A 448 -13.09 -0.54 -21.15
N ALA A 449 -14.42 -0.47 -21.01
CA ALA A 449 -15.35 -1.20 -21.88
C ALA A 449 -15.27 -0.80 -23.37
N SER A 450 -14.63 0.33 -23.68
CA SER A 450 -14.36 0.81 -25.04
C SER A 450 -12.92 0.49 -25.49
N ASN A 451 -12.21 -0.38 -24.76
CA ASN A 451 -10.83 -0.77 -25.00
C ASN A 451 -9.83 0.40 -24.96
N ARG A 452 -10.09 1.40 -24.10
CA ARG A 452 -9.18 2.54 -23.90
C ARG A 452 -8.42 2.37 -22.58
N PRO A 453 -7.11 2.62 -22.56
CA PRO A 453 -6.32 2.56 -21.32
C PRO A 453 -6.69 3.74 -20.40
N VAL A 454 -7.18 3.42 -19.21
CA VAL A 454 -7.62 4.38 -18.19
C VAL A 454 -7.26 3.90 -16.79
N ALA A 455 -7.04 4.83 -15.87
CA ALA A 455 -7.05 4.51 -14.46
C ALA A 455 -8.46 4.07 -14.02
N LEU A 456 -8.55 3.01 -13.23
CA LEU A 456 -9.82 2.51 -12.71
C LEU A 456 -10.60 3.65 -12.01
N GLY A 457 -11.92 3.71 -12.22
CA GLY A 457 -12.76 4.78 -11.67
C GLY A 457 -12.75 6.11 -12.46
N LYS A 458 -11.76 6.36 -13.33
CA LYS A 458 -11.71 7.54 -14.21
C LYS A 458 -12.71 7.37 -15.37
N GLY A 459 -13.77 8.19 -15.42
CA GLY A 459 -14.76 8.19 -16.53
C GLY A 459 -16.17 7.66 -16.22
N ARG A 460 -16.46 7.27 -14.97
CA ARG A 460 -17.85 7.02 -14.52
C ARG A 460 -18.59 8.35 -14.29
N LYS A 461 -18.96 9.04 -15.36
CA LYS A 461 -19.97 10.10 -15.31
C LYS A 461 -21.19 9.65 -16.12
N GLY A 462 -22.23 9.21 -15.42
CA GLY A 462 -23.57 9.02 -15.99
C GLY A 462 -24.01 7.56 -16.16
N LYS A 463 -24.47 6.94 -15.07
CA LYS A 463 -25.73 6.18 -14.96
C LYS A 463 -25.92 5.78 -13.50
N GLY A 464 -27.14 5.95 -13.00
CA GLY A 464 -27.52 6.01 -11.59
C GLY A 464 -27.04 4.87 -10.69
N ASP A 465 -27.02 5.19 -9.39
CA ASP A 465 -26.38 4.51 -8.26
C ASP A 465 -24.87 4.74 -8.16
N GLU A 466 -24.49 6.00 -7.90
CA GLU A 466 -23.14 6.37 -7.49
C GLU A 466 -22.85 5.81 -6.08
N ASP A 467 -21.90 4.89 -5.98
CA ASP A 467 -21.23 4.57 -4.72
C ASP A 467 -20.29 5.75 -4.39
N PRO A 468 -20.58 6.57 -3.36
CA PRO A 468 -19.73 7.71 -2.99
C PRO A 468 -18.31 7.29 -2.56
N ASP A 469 -18.07 5.99 -2.34
CA ASP A 469 -16.77 5.41 -1.99
C ASP A 469 -15.95 4.89 -3.19
N ALA A 470 -16.40 5.12 -4.44
CA ALA A 470 -15.66 4.68 -5.63
C ALA A 470 -14.31 5.43 -5.75
N GLN A 471 -13.24 4.78 -5.29
CA GLN A 471 -11.89 5.31 -5.32
C GLN A 471 -11.46 5.65 -6.76
N VAL A 472 -11.08 6.90 -6.99
CA VAL A 472 -10.53 7.38 -8.26
C VAL A 472 -9.04 7.12 -8.27
N PHE A 473 -8.56 6.38 -9.26
CA PHE A 473 -7.14 6.10 -9.44
C PHE A 473 -6.48 7.10 -10.38
N HIS A 474 -5.16 7.23 -10.26
CA HIS A 474 -4.34 8.16 -11.02
C HIS A 474 -3.50 7.43 -12.07
N ASP A 475 -3.09 8.14 -13.11
CA ASP A 475 -2.25 7.66 -14.22
C ASP A 475 -1.15 8.68 -14.60
N ASP A 476 -0.83 9.59 -13.68
CA ASP A 476 0.08 10.72 -13.92
C ASP A 476 1.52 10.22 -14.15
N SER A 477 1.98 9.25 -13.34
CA SER A 477 3.33 8.67 -13.50
C SER A 477 3.42 7.79 -14.74
N ILE A 478 2.37 7.04 -15.06
CA ILE A 478 2.27 6.26 -16.31
C ILE A 478 2.40 7.18 -17.51
N MET A 479 1.69 8.31 -17.51
CA MET A 479 1.71 9.25 -18.62
C MET A 479 3.04 9.96 -18.78
N ALA A 480 3.59 10.50 -17.68
CA ALA A 480 4.93 11.07 -17.69
C ALA A 480 5.96 10.09 -18.27
N LYS A 481 5.84 8.81 -17.90
CA LYS A 481 6.74 7.75 -18.35
C LYS A 481 6.51 7.35 -19.81
N ALA A 482 5.27 7.23 -20.25
CA ALA A 482 4.92 6.94 -21.64
C ALA A 482 5.43 8.05 -22.58
N ILE A 483 5.31 9.32 -22.17
CA ILE A 483 5.87 10.45 -22.91
C ILE A 483 7.40 10.34 -22.98
N THR A 484 8.06 10.10 -21.84
CA THR A 484 9.53 9.97 -21.75
C THR A 484 10.04 8.84 -22.64
N ASN A 485 9.39 7.69 -22.55
CA ASN A 485 9.72 6.49 -23.32
C ASN A 485 9.55 6.69 -24.83
N PHE A 486 8.50 7.42 -25.24
CA PHE A 486 8.28 7.73 -26.64
C PHE A 486 9.34 8.68 -27.21
N ILE A 487 9.66 9.77 -26.49
CA ILE A 487 10.59 10.79 -27.00
C ILE A 487 12.05 10.29 -27.04
N ARG A 488 12.47 9.41 -26.13
CA ARG A 488 13.86 8.91 -26.07
C ARG A 488 14.25 8.13 -27.33
N LYS A 489 13.29 7.47 -27.96
CA LYS A 489 13.49 6.68 -29.18
C LYS A 489 13.68 7.52 -30.44
N GLY A 490 13.59 8.85 -30.35
CA GLY A 490 13.90 9.73 -31.47
C GLY A 490 12.90 9.64 -32.63
N LYS A 491 11.65 9.23 -32.37
CA LYS A 491 10.51 9.44 -33.29
C LYS A 491 10.24 10.94 -33.39
N HIS A 492 11.15 11.68 -34.02
CA HIS A 492 11.06 13.10 -34.25
C HIS A 492 9.87 13.35 -35.18
N LYS A 493 8.84 13.99 -34.62
CA LYS A 493 7.53 14.31 -35.22
C LYS A 493 6.50 13.20 -35.03
N SER A 494 5.69 13.34 -33.98
CA SER A 494 4.32 12.81 -34.03
C SER A 494 3.61 13.53 -35.19
N ILE A 495 3.46 12.85 -36.33
CA ILE A 495 2.69 13.35 -37.47
C ILE A 495 1.21 13.29 -37.06
N MET A 496 0.70 14.38 -36.48
CA MET A 496 -0.67 14.44 -35.97
C MET A 496 -1.60 15.11 -36.99
N VAL A 497 -2.57 14.35 -37.50
CA VAL A 497 -3.69 14.88 -38.30
C VAL A 497 -4.83 15.25 -37.36
N ALA A 498 -5.07 16.56 -37.19
CA ALA A 498 -6.22 17.06 -36.45
C ALA A 498 -7.54 16.61 -37.10
N PRO A 499 -8.57 16.23 -36.30
CA PRO A 499 -9.93 16.11 -36.81
C PRO A 499 -10.49 17.49 -37.19
N GLN A 500 -11.49 17.50 -38.08
CA GLN A 500 -12.19 18.70 -38.55
C GLN A 500 -12.84 19.50 -37.42
#